data_AF-A0A8H7KQG1-F1
#
_entry.id   AF-A0A8H7KQG1-F1
#
_cell.length_a   1.000
_cell.length_b   1.000
_cell.length_c   1.000
_cell.angle_alpha   90.00
_cell.angle_beta   90.00
_cell.angle_gamma   90.00
#
_symmetry.space_group_name_H-M   'P 1'
#
loop_
_entity.id
_entity.type
_entity.pdbx_description
1 polymer ?
#
loop_
_entity_poly.entity_id
_entity_poly.type
_entity_poly.pdbx_seq_one_letter_code
_entity_poly.pdbx_strand_id
1 'polypeptide(L)'
;MRIFILGARHESALPPHVWEQLCMLFPSCHFHLYFIGPQVSLPKPPKTSPETPAPTPTSSAPPPPAEEASKEPEGPKSQYLPNIYEPPTPAPIARLKRTRSSLQKYGVPSYTVPYTPQLTITGMQANYMDVHAQFAGTFDPYNDLFFFFSPGFGFPSPVSVSPTTGEPLLQLESPTEWGSVLPALLQSRCPIFVTGFSPADVERDVKALGVAEDIANEFEWVITPGANAFGSEKWEVADFDPRVMVKTNWGVWGIRGKGREVREQSGFSFSL
;
A
#
# COMPACT_ATOMS: atom_id res chain seq x y z
N MET A 1 8.28 -18.33 -3.11
CA MET A 1 7.28 -17.36 -3.59
C MET A 1 7.44 -16.05 -2.85
N ARG A 2 7.50 -14.92 -3.55
CA ARG A 2 7.55 -13.58 -2.93
C ARG A 2 6.23 -12.86 -3.17
N ILE A 3 5.68 -12.29 -2.11
CA ILE A 3 4.44 -11.51 -2.17
C ILE A 3 4.79 -10.08 -1.80
N PHE A 4 4.58 -9.16 -2.73
CA PHE A 4 4.82 -7.74 -2.55
C PHE A 4 3.50 -7.03 -2.27
N ILE A 5 3.32 -6.62 -1.03
CA ILE A 5 2.15 -5.86 -0.57
C ILE A 5 2.51 -4.38 -0.67
N LEU A 6 1.93 -3.72 -1.66
CA LEU A 6 2.23 -2.33 -1.99
C LEU A 6 1.19 -1.39 -1.39
N GLY A 7 1.63 -0.19 -1.00
CA GLY A 7 0.78 0.74 -0.27
C GLY A 7 0.38 0.18 1.09
N ALA A 8 1.26 -0.56 1.75
CA ALA A 8 0.93 -1.26 2.98
C ALA A 8 0.51 -0.27 4.09
N ARG A 9 -0.80 -0.26 4.40
CA ARG A 9 -1.45 0.46 5.52
C ARG A 9 -1.95 -0.54 6.56
N HIS A 10 -2.58 -0.06 7.64
CA HIS A 10 -3.14 -0.92 8.69
C HIS A 10 -4.06 -2.03 8.15
N GLU A 11 -4.76 -1.80 7.04
CA GLU A 11 -5.67 -2.77 6.40
C GLU A 11 -4.95 -3.99 5.82
N SER A 12 -3.70 -3.79 5.39
CA SER A 12 -2.86 -4.83 4.80
C SER A 12 -2.05 -5.61 5.86
N ALA A 13 -1.97 -5.07 7.09
CA ALA A 13 -1.13 -5.59 8.16
C ALA A 13 -1.90 -6.60 9.03
N LEU A 14 -2.19 -7.78 8.47
CA LEU A 14 -2.70 -8.89 9.26
C LEU A 14 -1.65 -9.39 10.26
N PRO A 15 -2.05 -9.92 11.43
CA PRO A 15 -1.11 -10.49 12.38
C PRO A 15 -0.21 -11.58 11.75
N PRO A 16 1.08 -11.67 12.11
CA PRO A 16 2.01 -12.63 11.52
C PRO A 16 1.56 -14.10 11.55
N HIS A 17 0.82 -14.51 12.58
CA HIS A 17 0.30 -15.88 12.71
C HIS A 17 -0.79 -16.20 11.67
N VAL A 18 -1.50 -15.19 11.14
CA VAL A 18 -2.47 -15.39 10.05
C VAL A 18 -1.72 -15.73 8.77
N TRP A 19 -0.62 -15.03 8.49
CA TRP A 19 0.24 -15.31 7.34
C TRP A 19 0.91 -16.68 7.41
N GLU A 20 1.19 -17.19 8.62
CA GLU A 20 1.72 -18.54 8.83
C GLU A 20 0.79 -19.64 8.29
N GLN A 21 -0.53 -19.40 8.24
CA GLN A 21 -1.49 -20.36 7.69
C GLN A 21 -1.18 -20.70 6.21
N LEU A 22 -0.60 -19.77 5.44
CA LEU A 22 -0.16 -20.04 4.07
C LEU A 22 0.92 -21.13 4.02
N CYS A 23 1.82 -21.16 5.01
CA CYS A 23 2.87 -22.16 5.10
C CYS A 23 2.30 -23.55 5.42
N MET A 24 1.20 -23.60 6.17
CA MET A 24 0.50 -24.85 6.49
C MET A 24 -0.25 -25.42 5.27
N LEU A 25 -0.82 -24.55 4.43
CA LEU A 25 -1.47 -24.95 3.18
C LEU A 25 -0.46 -25.40 2.12
N PHE A 26 0.73 -24.79 2.09
CA PHE A 26 1.77 -25.07 1.10
C PHE A 26 3.12 -25.39 1.77
N PRO A 27 3.28 -26.59 2.35
CA PRO A 27 4.46 -26.94 3.16
C PRO A 27 5.77 -26.99 2.36
N SER A 28 5.72 -27.18 1.04
CA SER A 28 6.90 -27.19 0.18
C SER A 28 7.34 -25.79 -0.27
N CYS A 29 6.54 -24.76 0.00
CA CYS A 29 6.78 -23.40 -0.46
C CYS A 29 7.39 -22.54 0.66
N HIS A 30 8.48 -21.84 0.33
CA HIS A 30 8.98 -20.76 1.17
C HIS A 30 8.34 -19.44 0.76
N PHE A 31 7.79 -18.72 1.73
CA PHE A 31 7.12 -17.44 1.54
C PHE A 31 7.99 -16.29 2.05
N HIS A 32 8.10 -15.26 1.22
CA HIS A 32 8.68 -13.98 1.61
C HIS A 32 7.66 -12.87 1.38
N LEU A 33 7.16 -12.28 2.46
CA LEU A 33 6.24 -11.15 2.41
C LEU A 33 7.02 -9.83 2.49
N TYR A 34 6.78 -8.94 1.54
CA TYR A 34 7.31 -7.59 1.51
C TYR A 34 6.17 -6.59 1.73
N PHE A 35 6.15 -5.93 2.88
CA PHE A 35 5.25 -4.81 3.14
C PHE A 35 5.99 -3.52 2.77
N ILE A 36 5.51 -2.83 1.74
CA ILE A 36 6.13 -1.60 1.24
C ILE A 36 5.09 -0.49 1.27
N GLY A 37 5.35 0.56 2.04
CA GLY A 37 4.50 1.74 2.09
C GLY A 37 4.92 2.74 3.18
N PRO A 38 4.49 4.01 3.08
CA PRO A 38 4.88 5.05 4.02
C PRO A 38 4.36 4.81 5.45
N GLN A 39 3.28 4.05 5.60
CA GLN A 39 2.63 3.75 6.88
C GLN A 39 3.07 2.41 7.50
N VAL A 40 4.11 1.75 6.96
CA VAL A 40 4.61 0.51 7.54
C VAL A 40 5.26 0.78 8.89
N SER A 41 4.75 0.15 9.95
CA SER A 41 5.30 0.29 11.30
C SER A 41 6.65 -0.40 11.43
N LEU A 42 7.65 0.33 11.94
CA LEU A 42 8.96 -0.21 12.23
C LEU A 42 9.03 -0.78 13.65
N PRO A 43 9.83 -1.84 13.90
CA PRO A 43 10.03 -2.37 15.23
C PRO A 43 10.79 -1.37 16.11
N LYS A 44 10.47 -1.36 17.41
CA LYS A 44 11.20 -0.52 18.38
C LYS A 44 12.72 -0.80 18.29
N PRO A 45 13.57 0.24 18.36
CA PRO A 45 15.00 0.06 18.45
C PRO A 45 15.34 -0.83 19.66
N PRO A 46 16.45 -1.59 19.59
CA PRO A 46 16.89 -2.38 20.75
C PRO A 46 17.10 -1.40 21.92
N LYS A 47 16.51 -1.70 23.08
CA LYS A 47 16.82 -0.96 24.31
C LYS A 47 18.30 -1.15 24.63
N THR A 48 19.15 -0.20 24.26
CA THR A 48 20.50 -0.08 24.79
C THR A 48 20.42 0.62 26.14
N SER A 49 20.69 -0.14 27.22
CA SER A 49 20.83 0.28 28.63
C SER A 49 19.55 0.75 29.39
N PRO A 50 19.48 0.50 30.72
CA PRO A 50 18.36 0.92 31.55
C PRO A 50 18.40 2.43 31.77
N GLU A 51 17.36 3.13 31.33
CA GLU A 51 17.15 4.53 31.71
C GLU A 51 16.88 4.58 33.22
N THR A 52 17.81 5.19 33.96
CA THR A 52 17.52 5.77 35.27
C THR A 52 16.38 6.77 35.10
N PRO A 53 15.25 6.65 35.82
CA PRO A 53 14.16 7.59 35.66
C PRO A 53 14.59 8.97 36.17
N ALA A 54 14.66 9.95 35.28
CA ALA A 54 14.77 11.35 35.67
C ALA A 54 13.46 11.76 36.40
N PRO A 55 13.55 12.46 37.54
CA PRO A 55 12.38 12.75 38.35
C PRO A 55 11.52 13.83 37.70
N THR A 56 10.23 13.51 37.55
CA THR A 56 9.14 14.47 37.38
C THR A 56 9.09 15.40 38.59
N PRO A 57 9.15 16.74 38.45
CA PRO A 57 8.77 17.62 39.53
C PRO A 57 7.23 17.68 39.59
N THR A 58 6.65 16.92 40.52
CA THR A 58 5.33 17.17 41.08
C THR A 58 5.39 18.46 41.91
N SER A 59 4.66 19.48 41.49
CA SER A 59 4.29 20.59 42.37
C SER A 59 2.77 20.65 42.45
N SER A 60 2.28 20.41 43.66
CA SER A 60 0.90 20.44 44.09
C SER A 60 0.66 21.69 44.94
N ALA A 61 -0.22 22.61 44.52
CA ALA A 61 -0.90 23.60 45.38
C ALA A 61 -1.96 24.42 44.57
N PRO A 62 -3.01 25.01 45.20
CA PRO A 62 -4.38 25.17 44.67
C PRO A 62 -4.74 26.56 44.06
N PRO A 63 -5.93 26.74 43.43
CA PRO A 63 -6.36 27.98 42.71
C PRO A 63 -7.10 28.99 43.63
N PRO A 64 -7.14 30.31 43.35
CA PRO A 64 -8.20 30.97 42.52
C PRO A 64 -7.79 32.38 41.94
N PRO A 65 -8.69 33.30 41.50
CA PRO A 65 -9.95 33.23 40.72
C PRO A 65 -9.88 34.00 39.37
N ALA A 66 -10.97 33.95 38.62
CA ALA A 66 -11.19 34.54 37.28
C ALA A 66 -11.15 36.07 37.23
N GLU A 67 -10.59 36.64 36.16
CA GLU A 67 -10.93 37.98 35.64
C GLU A 67 -10.57 38.13 34.14
N GLU A 68 -11.62 38.45 33.39
CA GLU A 68 -11.76 39.26 32.15
C GLU A 68 -10.89 39.04 30.90
N ALA A 69 -11.62 38.69 29.84
CA ALA A 69 -11.19 38.63 28.45
C ALA A 69 -10.88 40.02 27.87
N SER A 70 -9.73 40.12 27.19
CA SER A 70 -9.45 41.18 26.22
C SER A 70 -9.38 40.57 24.82
N LYS A 71 -10.18 41.13 23.91
CA LYS A 71 -10.27 40.78 22.48
C LYS A 71 -9.15 41.47 21.70
N GLU A 72 -8.41 40.71 20.90
CA GLU A 72 -7.64 41.23 19.76
C GLU A 72 -8.25 40.78 18.42
N PRO A 73 -8.13 41.59 17.35
CA PRO A 73 -9.03 41.55 16.21
C PRO A 73 -8.72 40.45 15.18
N GLU A 74 -9.77 40.00 14.51
CA GLU A 74 -9.79 38.97 13.47
C GLU A 74 -8.88 39.34 12.27
N GLY A 75 -7.85 38.52 12.02
CA GLY A 75 -7.18 38.46 10.73
C GLY A 75 -8.05 37.76 9.67
N PRO A 76 -7.80 37.97 8.37
CA PRO A 76 -8.64 37.42 7.30
C PRO A 76 -8.67 35.90 7.37
N LYS A 77 -9.88 35.34 7.46
CA LYS A 77 -10.16 33.91 7.56
C LYS A 77 -9.43 33.17 6.42
N SER A 78 -8.39 32.43 6.78
CA SER A 78 -7.69 31.51 5.88
C SER A 78 -8.71 30.56 5.29
N GLN A 79 -8.68 30.41 3.98
CA GLN A 79 -9.49 29.46 3.22
C GLN A 79 -9.41 28.09 3.91
N TYR A 80 -10.58 27.56 4.30
CA TYR A 80 -10.69 26.30 5.02
C TYR A 80 -10.20 25.18 4.11
N LEU A 81 -8.93 24.80 4.25
CA LEU A 81 -8.47 23.50 3.81
C LEU A 81 -9.13 22.51 4.78
N PRO A 82 -9.96 21.56 4.31
CA PRO A 82 -10.47 20.53 5.20
C PRO A 82 -9.26 19.89 5.88
N ASN A 83 -9.30 19.84 7.21
CA ASN A 83 -8.29 19.15 8.00
C ASN A 83 -8.40 17.66 7.64
N ILE A 84 -7.74 17.25 6.56
CA ILE A 84 -7.59 15.86 6.19
C ILE A 84 -6.80 15.27 7.35
N TYR A 85 -7.48 14.54 8.22
CA TYR A 85 -6.87 13.87 9.35
C TYR A 85 -5.84 12.88 8.79
N GLU A 86 -4.57 13.25 8.85
CA GLU A 86 -3.49 12.33 8.58
C GLU A 86 -3.30 11.48 9.83
N PRO A 87 -3.60 10.17 9.79
CA PRO A 87 -3.42 9.33 10.94
C PRO A 87 -1.93 9.37 11.35
N PRO A 88 -1.64 9.52 12.66
CA PRO A 88 -0.26 9.53 13.12
C PRO A 88 0.43 8.22 12.71
N THR A 89 1.73 8.30 12.43
CA THR A 89 2.55 7.14 12.07
C THR A 89 2.29 6.01 13.07
N PRO A 90 1.90 4.81 12.61
CA PRO A 90 1.41 3.77 13.50
C PRO A 90 2.46 3.38 14.53
N ALA A 91 1.98 3.01 15.72
CA ALA A 91 2.84 2.74 16.87
C ALA A 91 3.92 1.70 16.54
N PRO A 92 5.17 1.90 16.98
CA PRO A 92 6.24 0.95 16.72
C PRO A 92 5.93 -0.45 17.24
N ILE A 93 6.14 -1.47 16.40
CA ILE A 93 5.83 -2.87 16.72
C ILE A 93 6.84 -3.40 17.75
N ALA A 94 6.41 -4.35 18.58
CA ALA A 94 7.32 -5.09 19.45
C ALA A 94 8.37 -5.84 18.62
N ARG A 95 9.65 -5.65 18.96
CA ARG A 95 10.74 -6.31 18.25
C ARG A 95 10.78 -7.81 18.61
N LEU A 96 10.75 -8.68 17.60
CA LEU A 96 10.92 -10.12 17.79
C LEU A 96 12.41 -10.48 17.93
N LYS A 97 12.70 -11.62 18.57
CA LYS A 97 14.07 -12.08 18.89
C LYS A 97 14.98 -12.14 17.66
N ARG A 98 14.43 -12.53 16.50
CA ARG A 98 15.18 -12.68 15.24
C ARG A 98 15.05 -11.48 14.30
N THR A 99 14.41 -10.39 14.71
CA THR A 99 14.29 -9.18 13.90
C THR A 99 15.64 -8.52 13.68
N ARG A 100 15.96 -8.22 12.41
CA ARG A 100 17.16 -7.52 11.97
C ARG A 100 16.76 -6.24 11.23
N SER A 101 17.58 -5.20 11.37
CA SER A 101 17.46 -4.03 10.51
C SER A 101 17.91 -4.40 9.10
N SER A 102 17.21 -3.90 8.10
CA SER A 102 17.55 -4.09 6.68
C SER A 102 17.90 -2.77 5.98
N LEU A 103 18.11 -1.70 6.76
CA LEU A 103 18.44 -0.37 6.27
C LEU A 103 19.65 -0.37 5.32
N GLN A 104 20.73 -1.06 5.67
CA GLN A 104 21.93 -1.14 4.82
C GLN A 104 21.69 -1.88 3.51
N LYS A 105 20.72 -2.80 3.46
CA LYS A 105 20.42 -3.61 2.28
C LYS A 105 19.56 -2.84 1.29
N TYR A 106 18.55 -2.12 1.78
CA TYR A 106 17.55 -1.48 0.95
C TYR A 106 17.68 0.05 0.90
N GLY A 107 18.60 0.65 1.64
CA GLY A 107 18.78 2.11 1.71
C GLY A 107 17.64 2.87 2.40
N VAL A 108 16.53 2.20 2.71
CA VAL A 108 15.33 2.77 3.34
C VAL A 108 15.07 2.17 4.72
N PRO A 109 14.39 2.90 5.63
CA PRO A 109 14.00 2.38 6.93
C PRO A 109 13.24 1.06 6.79
N SER A 110 13.89 -0.03 7.16
CA SER A 110 13.36 -1.37 6.90
C SER A 110 13.86 -2.38 7.92
N TYR A 111 13.09 -3.45 8.06
CA TYR A 111 13.42 -4.58 8.92
C TYR A 111 13.04 -5.89 8.26
N THR A 112 13.75 -6.96 8.63
CA THR A 112 13.42 -8.32 8.21
C THR A 112 13.34 -9.22 9.44
N VAL A 113 12.31 -10.05 9.49
CA VAL A 113 12.09 -11.07 10.50
C VAL A 113 11.87 -12.41 9.81
N PRO A 114 12.77 -13.38 10.00
CA PRO A 114 12.42 -14.78 9.74
C PRO A 114 11.48 -15.22 10.86
N TYR A 115 10.17 -15.24 10.58
CA TYR A 115 9.13 -15.55 11.55
C TYR A 115 9.12 -17.06 11.83
N THR A 116 9.02 -17.86 10.78
CA THR A 116 9.19 -19.33 10.80
C THR A 116 10.25 -19.74 9.78
N PRO A 117 10.69 -21.01 9.74
CA PRO A 117 11.62 -21.48 8.70
C PRO A 117 11.10 -21.31 7.27
N GLN A 118 9.78 -21.25 7.09
CA GLN A 118 9.11 -21.09 5.80
C GLN A 118 8.62 -19.67 5.53
N LEU A 119 8.42 -18.83 6.56
CA LEU A 119 7.90 -17.47 6.43
C LEU A 119 8.94 -16.43 6.85
N THR A 120 9.31 -15.59 5.89
CA THR A 120 10.09 -14.37 6.15
C THR A 120 9.22 -13.14 5.86
N ILE A 121 9.25 -12.18 6.78
CA ILE A 121 8.52 -10.92 6.66
C ILE A 121 9.53 -9.77 6.62
N THR A 122 9.41 -8.91 5.62
CA THR A 122 10.19 -7.69 5.49
C THR A 122 9.24 -6.50 5.41
N GLY A 123 9.42 -5.52 6.28
CA GLY A 123 8.69 -4.25 6.24
C GLY A 123 9.61 -3.12 5.82
N MET A 124 9.15 -2.27 4.91
CA MET A 124 9.86 -1.10 4.39
C MET A 124 8.97 0.12 4.48
N GLN A 125 9.45 1.14 5.18
CA GLN A 125 8.79 2.44 5.27
C GLN A 125 9.34 3.36 4.18
N ALA A 126 8.78 3.25 2.97
CA ALA A 126 9.16 4.03 1.80
C ALA A 126 8.07 3.95 0.72
N ASN A 127 8.16 4.81 -0.30
CA ASN A 127 7.38 4.62 -1.53
C ASN A 127 7.97 3.48 -2.35
N TYR A 128 7.13 2.80 -3.13
CA TYR A 128 7.59 1.63 -3.90
C TYR A 128 8.64 2.01 -4.95
N MET A 129 8.49 3.16 -5.61
CA MET A 129 9.45 3.59 -6.64
C MET A 129 10.87 3.77 -6.11
N ASP A 130 11.03 4.16 -4.84
CA ASP A 130 12.36 4.35 -4.22
C ASP A 130 13.12 3.03 -4.09
N VAL A 131 12.40 1.90 -3.99
CA VAL A 131 12.97 0.56 -3.82
C VAL A 131 12.85 -0.32 -5.06
N HIS A 132 12.06 0.07 -6.07
CA HIS A 132 11.78 -0.73 -7.26
C HIS A 132 13.06 -1.22 -7.95
N ALA A 133 14.05 -0.34 -8.13
CA ALA A 133 15.31 -0.66 -8.79
C ALA A 133 16.08 -1.83 -8.13
N GLN A 134 15.89 -2.04 -6.83
CA GLN A 134 16.55 -3.10 -6.06
C GLN A 134 15.95 -4.48 -6.35
N PHE A 135 14.70 -4.52 -6.84
CA PHE A 135 13.97 -5.73 -7.14
C PHE A 135 13.82 -5.99 -8.64
N ALA A 136 13.82 -4.93 -9.46
CA ALA A 136 13.55 -4.96 -10.90
C ALA A 136 14.29 -6.07 -11.65
N GLY A 137 15.59 -6.26 -11.36
CA GLY A 137 16.41 -7.30 -12.01
C GLY A 137 16.18 -8.72 -11.52
N THR A 138 15.35 -8.93 -10.49
CA THR A 138 15.12 -10.24 -9.87
C THR A 138 13.70 -10.75 -10.01
N PHE A 139 12.77 -9.97 -10.56
CA PHE A 139 11.36 -10.38 -10.65
C PHE A 139 11.19 -11.62 -11.51
N ASP A 140 10.39 -12.55 -11.00
CA ASP A 140 10.01 -13.80 -11.64
C ASP A 140 8.48 -13.89 -11.74
N PRO A 141 7.90 -13.81 -12.95
CA PRO A 141 6.45 -13.88 -13.19
C PRO A 141 5.75 -15.13 -12.63
N TYR A 142 6.50 -16.20 -12.36
CA TYR A 142 5.94 -17.46 -11.87
C TYR A 142 5.96 -17.58 -10.34
N ASN A 143 6.87 -16.89 -9.67
CA ASN A 143 7.11 -17.02 -8.24
C ASN A 143 6.85 -15.74 -7.45
N ASP A 144 6.61 -14.62 -8.13
CA ASP A 144 6.35 -13.33 -7.52
C ASP A 144 4.97 -12.83 -7.90
N LEU A 145 4.34 -12.14 -6.95
CA LEU A 145 3.08 -11.45 -7.18
C LEU A 145 3.04 -10.14 -6.40
N PHE A 146 2.28 -9.19 -6.94
CA PHE A 146 1.98 -7.92 -6.29
C PHE A 146 0.55 -7.92 -5.79
N PHE A 147 0.32 -7.32 -4.63
CA PHE A 147 -0.98 -7.23 -4.01
C PHE A 147 -1.23 -5.81 -3.52
N PHE A 148 -2.35 -5.24 -3.94
CA PHE A 148 -2.84 -3.94 -3.51
C PHE A 148 -4.13 -4.11 -2.74
N PHE A 149 -4.13 -3.63 -1.49
CA PHE A 149 -5.32 -3.57 -0.68
C PHE A 149 -6.00 -2.22 -0.90
N SER A 150 -7.05 -2.20 -1.71
CA SER A 150 -7.88 -1.02 -1.98
C SER A 150 -7.06 0.26 -2.27
N PRO A 151 -6.23 0.25 -3.34
CA PRO A 151 -5.24 1.31 -3.58
C PRO A 151 -5.86 2.64 -4.02
N GLY A 152 -7.13 2.64 -4.43
CA GLY A 152 -7.87 3.84 -4.81
C GLY A 152 -7.47 4.41 -6.17
N PHE A 153 -7.10 3.58 -7.14
CA PHE A 153 -6.62 4.01 -8.46
C PHE A 153 -7.55 5.01 -9.16
N GLY A 154 -8.86 4.81 -9.08
CA GLY A 154 -9.87 5.65 -9.69
C GLY A 154 -10.30 6.85 -8.84
N PHE A 155 -9.72 7.07 -7.66
CA PHE A 155 -10.02 8.27 -6.88
C PHE A 155 -9.23 9.47 -7.41
N PRO A 156 -9.76 10.69 -7.26
CA PRO A 156 -8.98 11.89 -7.53
C PRO A 156 -7.81 12.00 -6.54
N SER A 157 -6.68 12.46 -7.04
CA SER A 157 -5.49 12.75 -6.25
C SER A 157 -5.77 13.96 -5.36
N PRO A 158 -5.41 13.90 -4.07
CA PRO A 158 -5.51 15.05 -3.18
C PRO A 158 -4.44 16.12 -3.46
N VAL A 159 -3.36 15.77 -4.17
CA VAL A 159 -2.19 16.62 -4.38
C VAL A 159 -2.01 17.03 -5.85
N SER A 160 -2.29 16.12 -6.78
CA SER A 160 -1.99 16.33 -8.20
C SER A 160 -3.20 16.84 -8.97
N VAL A 161 -3.00 17.93 -9.72
CA VAL A 161 -4.01 18.55 -10.59
C VAL A 161 -3.54 18.56 -12.04
N SER A 162 -4.48 18.43 -12.97
CA SER A 162 -4.22 18.48 -14.40
C SER A 162 -3.78 19.89 -14.80
N PRO A 163 -2.63 20.06 -15.48
CA PRO A 163 -2.16 21.37 -15.92
C PRO A 163 -3.06 21.97 -17.01
N THR A 164 -3.87 21.15 -17.69
CA THR A 164 -4.69 21.58 -18.83
C THR A 164 -6.13 21.92 -18.43
N THR A 165 -6.73 21.12 -17.56
CA THR A 165 -8.15 21.29 -17.17
C THR A 165 -8.32 21.90 -15.78
N GLY A 166 -7.29 21.88 -14.93
CA GLY A 166 -7.37 22.32 -13.54
C GLY A 166 -8.16 21.37 -12.63
N GLU A 167 -8.63 20.24 -13.14
CA GLU A 167 -9.29 19.19 -12.38
C GLU A 167 -8.27 18.27 -11.71
N PRO A 168 -8.58 17.65 -10.56
CA PRO A 168 -7.69 16.70 -9.91
C PRO A 168 -7.45 15.48 -10.81
N LEU A 169 -6.18 15.08 -10.97
CA LEU A 169 -5.82 13.87 -11.71
C LEU A 169 -6.27 12.64 -10.94
N LEU A 170 -6.45 11.50 -11.62
CA LEU A 170 -6.67 10.23 -10.92
C LEU A 170 -5.38 9.81 -10.20
N GLN A 171 -5.50 9.13 -9.06
CA GLN A 171 -4.34 8.63 -8.31
C GLN A 171 -3.49 7.67 -9.15
N LEU A 172 -4.12 6.99 -10.12
CA LEU A 172 -3.44 6.14 -11.08
C LEU A 172 -2.53 6.92 -12.04
N GLU A 173 -2.86 8.16 -12.39
CA GLU A 173 -2.09 8.99 -13.32
C GLU A 173 -1.12 9.94 -12.59
N SER A 174 -1.42 10.19 -11.32
CA SER A 174 -0.63 11.06 -10.46
C SER A 174 0.80 10.52 -10.29
N PRO A 175 1.83 11.32 -10.66
CA PRO A 175 3.23 10.87 -10.61
C PRO A 175 3.74 10.68 -9.17
N THR A 176 3.13 11.35 -8.19
CA THR A 176 3.45 11.23 -6.77
C THR A 176 2.84 9.99 -6.12
N GLU A 177 1.90 9.33 -6.78
CA GLU A 177 1.16 8.18 -6.26
C GLU A 177 1.46 6.93 -7.09
N TRP A 178 0.58 6.54 -8.01
CA TRP A 178 0.69 5.25 -8.73
C TRP A 178 1.13 5.37 -10.18
N GLY A 179 1.21 6.59 -10.74
CA GLY A 179 1.47 6.84 -12.16
C GLY A 179 2.75 6.19 -12.68
N SER A 180 3.82 6.22 -11.89
CA SER A 180 5.08 5.56 -12.25
C SER A 180 5.15 4.10 -11.80
N VAL A 181 4.34 3.71 -10.81
CA VAL A 181 4.37 2.39 -10.19
C VAL A 181 3.73 1.35 -11.11
N LEU A 182 2.50 1.57 -11.57
CA LEU A 182 1.78 0.52 -12.29
C LEU A 182 2.45 0.15 -13.63
N PRO A 183 2.94 1.10 -14.46
CA PRO A 183 3.71 0.76 -15.66
C PRO A 183 4.96 -0.06 -15.36
N ALA A 184 5.71 0.30 -14.30
CA ALA A 184 6.90 -0.45 -13.87
C ALA A 184 6.55 -1.89 -13.41
N LEU A 185 5.40 -2.08 -12.78
CA LEU A 185 4.90 -3.40 -12.40
C LEU A 185 4.45 -4.22 -13.61
N LEU A 186 3.77 -3.61 -14.60
CA LEU A 186 3.37 -4.31 -15.82
C LEU A 186 4.60 -4.81 -16.60
N GLN A 187 5.69 -4.04 -16.62
CA GLN A 187 6.95 -4.48 -17.22
C GLN A 187 7.54 -5.73 -16.55
N SER A 188 7.32 -5.93 -15.25
CA SER A 188 7.77 -7.13 -14.54
C SER A 188 7.06 -8.40 -15.00
N ARG A 189 5.88 -8.28 -15.61
CA ARG A 189 4.98 -9.38 -15.99
C ARG A 189 4.54 -10.26 -14.82
N CYS A 190 4.79 -9.87 -13.58
CA CYS A 190 4.23 -10.55 -12.43
C CYS A 190 2.73 -10.25 -12.33
N PRO A 191 1.91 -11.20 -11.88
CA PRO A 191 0.51 -10.95 -11.59
C PRO A 191 0.36 -9.89 -10.48
N ILE A 192 -0.57 -8.97 -10.71
CA ILE A 192 -0.95 -7.90 -9.80
C ILE A 192 -2.40 -8.14 -9.39
N PHE A 193 -2.63 -8.31 -8.10
CA PHE A 193 -3.97 -8.48 -7.53
C PHE A 193 -4.39 -7.23 -6.78
N VAL A 194 -5.65 -6.87 -6.91
CA VAL A 194 -6.21 -5.65 -6.32
C VAL A 194 -7.56 -5.99 -5.68
N THR A 195 -7.79 -5.48 -4.49
CA THR A 195 -9.09 -5.56 -3.80
C THR A 195 -9.81 -4.23 -3.84
N GLY A 196 -11.14 -4.24 -3.73
CA GLY A 196 -11.97 -3.03 -3.64
C GLY A 196 -13.03 -3.11 -2.55
N PHE A 197 -13.55 -1.94 -2.13
CA PHE A 197 -14.52 -1.80 -1.04
C PHE A 197 -15.98 -2.02 -1.47
N SER A 198 -16.31 -1.66 -2.71
CA SER A 198 -17.66 -1.68 -3.24
C SER A 198 -17.67 -1.96 -4.75
N PRO A 199 -18.80 -2.39 -5.32
CA PRO A 199 -18.93 -2.55 -6.77
C PRO A 199 -18.60 -1.26 -7.53
N ALA A 200 -19.08 -0.12 -7.04
CA ALA A 200 -18.85 1.18 -7.66
C ALA A 200 -17.37 1.59 -7.66
N ASP A 201 -16.63 1.26 -6.59
CA ASP A 201 -15.21 1.56 -6.50
C ASP A 201 -14.40 0.66 -7.44
N VAL A 202 -14.72 -0.63 -7.51
CA VAL A 202 -14.08 -1.56 -8.46
C VAL A 202 -14.32 -1.11 -9.91
N GLU A 203 -15.54 -0.70 -10.25
CA GLU A 203 -15.83 -0.15 -11.58
C GLU A 203 -15.05 1.13 -11.87
N ARG A 204 -14.86 2.01 -10.87
CA ARG A 204 -14.08 3.25 -11.02
C ARG A 204 -12.60 2.94 -11.27
N ASP A 205 -12.02 2.03 -10.50
CA ASP A 205 -10.64 1.59 -10.66
C ASP A 205 -10.41 0.95 -12.03
N VAL A 206 -11.32 0.09 -12.48
CA VAL A 206 -11.24 -0.55 -13.81
C VAL A 206 -11.37 0.47 -14.94
N LYS A 207 -12.25 1.46 -14.80
CA LYS A 207 -12.35 2.56 -15.77
C LYS A 207 -11.06 3.38 -15.82
N ALA A 208 -10.43 3.65 -14.67
CA ALA A 208 -9.16 4.39 -14.60
C ALA A 208 -8.05 3.69 -15.40
N LEU A 209 -7.97 2.35 -15.34
CA LEU A 209 -7.00 1.58 -16.15
C LEU A 209 -7.20 1.79 -17.66
N GLY A 210 -8.44 1.96 -18.12
CA GLY A 210 -8.75 2.15 -19.53
C GLY A 210 -8.55 3.58 -20.03
N VAL A 211 -8.52 4.56 -19.12
CA VAL A 211 -8.29 5.97 -19.45
C VAL A 211 -6.80 6.29 -19.48
N ALA A 212 -6.01 5.70 -18.58
CA ALA A 212 -4.58 5.93 -18.51
C ALA A 212 -3.84 5.40 -19.75
N GLU A 213 -3.27 6.32 -20.55
CA GLU A 213 -2.67 6.02 -21.86
C GLU A 213 -1.55 4.98 -21.78
N ASP A 214 -0.70 5.06 -20.75
CA ASP A 214 0.43 4.15 -20.53
C ASP A 214 0.01 2.73 -20.10
N ILE A 215 -1.24 2.53 -19.68
CA ILE A 215 -1.71 1.28 -19.07
C ILE A 215 -2.74 0.57 -19.94
N ALA A 216 -3.68 1.31 -20.55
CA ALA A 216 -4.90 0.77 -21.17
C ALA A 216 -4.67 -0.41 -22.13
N ASN A 217 -3.55 -0.42 -22.86
CA ASN A 217 -3.23 -1.46 -23.84
C ASN A 217 -2.12 -2.43 -23.41
N GLU A 218 -1.52 -2.26 -22.24
CA GLU A 218 -0.34 -3.02 -21.80
C GLU A 218 -0.65 -4.20 -20.87
N PHE A 219 -1.89 -4.36 -20.41
CA PHE A 219 -2.26 -5.43 -19.49
C PHE A 219 -3.20 -6.49 -20.08
N GLU A 220 -3.15 -7.68 -19.49
CA GLU A 220 -4.10 -8.78 -19.67
C GLU A 220 -4.82 -9.08 -18.35
N TRP A 221 -6.05 -9.58 -18.43
CA TRP A 221 -6.82 -9.97 -17.25
C TRP A 221 -6.36 -11.34 -16.75
N VAL A 222 -5.95 -11.41 -15.48
CA VAL A 222 -5.70 -12.67 -14.77
C VAL A 222 -6.97 -13.12 -14.05
N ILE A 223 -7.66 -12.17 -13.41
CA ILE A 223 -8.95 -12.37 -12.75
C ILE A 223 -9.86 -11.24 -13.20
N THR A 224 -11.01 -11.60 -13.76
CA THR A 224 -12.04 -10.64 -14.14
C THR A 224 -12.61 -9.95 -12.91
N PRO A 225 -12.84 -8.63 -12.95
CA PRO A 225 -13.37 -7.90 -11.81
C PRO A 225 -14.75 -8.38 -11.41
N GLY A 226 -14.92 -8.62 -10.11
CA GLY A 226 -16.17 -9.13 -9.56
C GLY A 226 -16.13 -9.27 -8.05
N ALA A 227 -17.24 -9.81 -7.52
CA ALA A 227 -17.37 -10.09 -6.10
C ALA A 227 -16.38 -11.15 -5.65
N ASN A 228 -15.72 -10.91 -4.52
CA ASN A 228 -14.81 -11.86 -3.91
C ASN A 228 -15.61 -12.93 -3.13
N ALA A 229 -15.46 -14.20 -3.49
CA ALA A 229 -16.08 -15.32 -2.79
C ALA A 229 -15.63 -15.44 -1.32
N PHE A 230 -14.44 -14.93 -1.00
CA PHE A 230 -13.87 -14.85 0.35
C PHE A 230 -13.86 -13.42 0.88
N GLY A 231 -14.78 -12.57 0.40
CA GLY A 231 -14.88 -11.19 0.82
C GLY A 231 -15.31 -11.03 2.28
N SER A 232 -15.06 -9.85 2.86
CA SER A 232 -15.44 -9.59 4.24
C SER A 232 -16.96 -9.60 4.43
N GLU A 233 -17.42 -10.25 5.49
CA GLU A 233 -18.79 -10.14 5.96
C GLU A 233 -19.02 -8.90 6.84
N LYS A 234 -17.95 -8.38 7.44
CA LYS A 234 -17.99 -7.20 8.30
C LYS A 234 -18.26 -5.95 7.48
N TRP A 235 -19.25 -5.18 7.91
CA TRP A 235 -19.49 -3.83 7.43
C TRP A 235 -18.70 -2.83 8.26
N GLU A 236 -18.01 -1.93 7.58
CA GLU A 236 -17.31 -0.80 8.17
C GLU A 236 -17.99 0.50 7.73
N VAL A 237 -18.02 1.46 8.63
CA VAL A 237 -18.54 2.80 8.32
C VAL A 237 -17.43 3.55 7.61
N ALA A 238 -17.73 4.21 6.49
CA ALA A 238 -16.73 4.95 5.75
C ALA A 238 -16.25 6.16 6.55
N ASP A 239 -14.94 6.39 6.55
CA ASP A 239 -14.33 7.49 7.30
C ASP A 239 -14.74 8.88 6.78
N PHE A 240 -15.08 8.98 5.49
CA PHE A 240 -15.46 10.25 4.85
C PHE A 240 -16.93 10.61 5.01
N ASP A 241 -17.82 9.62 5.16
CA ASP A 241 -19.25 9.83 5.36
C ASP A 241 -19.83 8.69 6.21
N PRO A 242 -20.28 8.97 7.45
CA PRO A 242 -20.79 7.93 8.35
C PRO A 242 -22.10 7.27 7.88
N ARG A 243 -22.74 7.82 6.84
CA ARG A 243 -23.95 7.24 6.23
C ARG A 243 -23.62 6.17 5.21
N VAL A 244 -22.38 6.11 4.75
CA VAL A 244 -21.91 5.16 3.77
C VAL A 244 -21.28 3.99 4.51
N MET A 245 -21.76 2.79 4.23
CA MET A 245 -21.20 1.54 4.76
C MET A 245 -20.48 0.82 3.63
N VAL A 246 -19.28 0.33 3.93
CA VAL A 246 -18.41 -0.36 2.98
C VAL A 246 -18.00 -1.73 3.52
N LYS A 247 -17.62 -2.64 2.63
CA LYS A 247 -17.03 -3.92 2.99
C LYS A 247 -15.59 -3.95 2.53
N THR A 248 -14.67 -3.94 3.47
CA THR A 248 -13.23 -4.12 3.23
C THR A 248 -13.05 -5.43 2.46
N ASN A 249 -12.45 -5.41 1.26
CA ASN A 249 -12.31 -6.59 0.40
C ASN A 249 -13.65 -7.19 -0.11
N TRP A 250 -14.58 -6.37 -0.59
CA TRP A 250 -15.79 -6.84 -1.28
C TRP A 250 -15.47 -7.46 -2.65
N GLY A 251 -14.62 -6.79 -3.42
CA GLY A 251 -14.29 -7.19 -4.79
C GLY A 251 -12.82 -7.54 -4.95
N VAL A 252 -12.51 -8.41 -5.90
CA VAL A 252 -11.15 -8.78 -6.27
C VAL A 252 -11.01 -8.82 -7.78
N TRP A 253 -9.86 -8.38 -8.26
CA TRP A 253 -9.50 -8.45 -9.67
C TRP A 253 -7.98 -8.56 -9.80
N GLY A 254 -7.52 -8.99 -10.98
CA GLY A 254 -6.11 -9.20 -11.21
C GLY A 254 -5.72 -8.94 -12.65
N ILE A 255 -4.58 -8.27 -12.82
CA ILE A 255 -4.00 -7.94 -14.12
C ILE A 255 -2.54 -8.38 -14.17
N ARG A 256 -2.03 -8.54 -15.38
CA ARG A 256 -0.61 -8.83 -15.65
C ARG A 256 -0.18 -8.05 -16.88
N GLY A 257 1.08 -7.66 -16.96
CA GLY A 257 1.61 -7.08 -18.20
C GLY A 257 1.63 -8.10 -19.34
N LYS A 258 1.28 -7.65 -20.55
CA LYS A 258 1.28 -8.51 -21.74
C LYS A 258 2.68 -9.06 -22.02
N GLY A 259 2.77 -10.38 -22.20
CA GLY A 259 3.95 -11.01 -22.76
C GLY A 259 4.04 -10.71 -24.27
N ARG A 260 5.21 -10.36 -24.78
CA ARG A 260 5.47 -10.48 -26.21
C ARG A 260 5.70 -11.96 -26.50
N GLU A 261 4.64 -12.68 -26.86
CA GLU A 261 4.82 -14.02 -27.41
C GLU A 261 5.70 -13.93 -28.67
N VAL A 262 6.78 -14.69 -28.69
CA VAL A 262 7.56 -14.90 -29.92
C VAL A 262 6.67 -15.73 -30.83
N ARG A 263 5.90 -15.08 -31.69
CA ARG A 263 5.21 -15.76 -32.78
C ARG A 263 6.27 -16.22 -33.76
N GLU A 264 6.36 -17.53 -33.97
CA GLU A 264 7.13 -18.09 -35.06
C GLU A 264 6.57 -17.49 -36.38
N GLN A 265 7.39 -16.73 -37.09
CA GLN A 265 7.06 -16.38 -38.46
C GLN A 265 7.17 -17.67 -39.28
N SER A 266 6.04 -18.34 -39.52
CA SER A 266 5.98 -19.35 -40.58
C SER A 266 6.27 -18.62 -41.90
N GLY A 267 7.49 -18.81 -42.38
CA GLY A 267 7.99 -18.19 -43.60
C GLY A 267 7.07 -18.50 -44.78
N PHE A 268 6.83 -17.46 -45.60
CA PHE A 268 6.17 -17.54 -46.90
C PHE A 268 6.47 -18.86 -47.63
N SER A 269 5.46 -19.72 -47.81
CA SER A 269 5.53 -20.77 -48.82
C SER A 269 5.38 -20.11 -50.18
N PHE A 270 6.47 -19.91 -50.89
CA PHE A 270 6.42 -19.61 -52.32
C PHE A 270 5.74 -20.79 -53.02
N SER A 271 4.49 -20.58 -53.48
CA SER A 271 3.90 -21.43 -54.49
C SER A 271 4.60 -21.10 -55.81
N LEU A 272 5.43 -22.03 -56.28
CA LEU A 272 5.82 -22.12 -57.68
C LEU A 272 4.69 -22.73 -58.50
#